data_AF-A0A8J7RXE0-F1
#
_entry.id   AF-A0A8J7RXE0-F1
#
_cell.length_a   1.000
_cell.length_b   1.000
_cell.length_c   1.000
_cell.angle_alpha   90.00
_cell.angle_beta   90.00
_cell.angle_gamma   90.00
#
_symmetry.space_group_name_H-M   'P 1'
#
loop_
_entity.id
_entity.type
_entity.pdbx_description
1 polymer ?
#
loop_
_entity_poly.entity_id
_entity_poly.type
_entity_poly.pdbx_seq_one_letter_code
_entity_poly.pdbx_strand_id
1 'polypeptide(L)' 'FDIHDRVNYSVTKAELKINEAHTLIKLKLTVDTHFGSVMDYFEIFMQRMLLCRKAAEKLGLQFKLMINEQQLI' A
#
# COMPACT_ATOMS: atom_id res chain seq x y z
N PHE A 1 -2.98 -3.39 21.20
CA PHE A 1 -2.63 -4.17 20.00
C PHE A 1 -3.88 -4.84 19.48
N ASP A 2 -4.68 -4.05 18.76
CA ASP A 2 -5.71 -4.60 17.90
C ASP A 2 -5.09 -5.03 16.55
N ILE A 3 -5.92 -5.44 15.61
CA ILE A 3 -5.47 -5.89 14.30
C ILE A 3 -4.81 -4.76 13.48
N HIS A 4 -5.22 -3.50 13.67
CA HIS A 4 -4.59 -2.35 13.01
C HIS A 4 -3.18 -2.14 13.53
N ASP A 5 -2.99 -2.17 14.85
CA ASP A 5 -1.67 -2.01 15.46
C ASP A 5 -0.71 -3.11 14.99
N ARG A 6 -1.19 -4.36 14.93
CA ARG A 6 -0.39 -5.51 14.51
C ARG A 6 0.05 -5.40 13.05
N VAL A 7 -0.87 -5.06 12.16
CA VAL A 7 -0.60 -4.89 10.74
C VAL A 7 0.30 -3.69 10.48
N ASN A 8 0.12 -2.58 11.19
CA ASN A 8 1.05 -1.45 11.09
C ASN A 8 2.45 -1.84 11.59
N TYR A 9 2.52 -2.58 12.70
CA TYR A 9 3.79 -3.06 13.25
C TYR A 9 4.50 -4.03 12.31
N SER A 10 3.76 -4.84 11.54
CA SER A 10 4.36 -5.74 10.56
C SER A 10 4.94 -5.01 9.34
N VAL A 11 4.58 -3.75 9.08
CA VAL A 11 5.19 -2.95 8.01
C VAL A 11 6.56 -2.43 8.48
N THR A 12 7.62 -3.06 7.99
CA THR A 12 9.01 -2.71 8.34
C THR A 12 9.59 -1.61 7.45
N LYS A 13 8.99 -1.36 6.27
CA LYS A 13 9.39 -0.28 5.36
C LYS A 13 8.21 0.23 4.54
N ALA A 14 8.16 1.53 4.29
CA ALA A 14 7.23 2.17 3.37
C ALA A 14 7.93 3.21 2.50
N GLU A 15 7.75 3.12 1.18
CA GLU A 15 8.28 4.08 0.20
C GLU A 15 7.17 4.54 -0.74
N LEU A 16 6.99 5.86 -0.87
CA LEU A 16 6.08 6.47 -1.83
C LEU A 16 6.89 7.23 -2.88
N LYS A 17 6.69 6.90 -4.16
CA LYS A 17 7.39 7.54 -5.28
C LYS A 17 6.42 7.94 -6.38
N ILE A 18 6.68 9.09 -7.00
CA ILE A 18 6.05 9.51 -8.24
C ILE A 18 7.10 9.32 -9.34
N ASN A 19 6.71 8.76 -10.48
CA ASN A 19 7.63 8.64 -11.60
C ASN A 19 7.91 10.01 -12.25
N GLU A 20 9.05 10.15 -12.92
CA GLU A 20 9.46 11.40 -13.57
C GLU A 20 8.46 11.89 -14.64
N ALA A 21 7.74 10.96 -15.27
CA ALA A 21 6.71 11.29 -16.25
C ALA A 21 5.42 11.86 -15.61
N HIS A 22 5.32 11.91 -14.27
CA HIS A 22 4.13 12.34 -13.54
C HIS A 22 2.85 11.64 -14.02
N THR A 23 2.91 10.32 -14.16
CA THR A 23 1.77 9.47 -14.56
C THR A 23 1.44 8.39 -13.55
N LEU A 24 2.33 8.12 -12.58
CA LEU A 24 2.21 7.00 -11.64
C LEU A 24 2.71 7.39 -10.26
N ILE A 25 1.86 7.15 -9.26
CA ILE A 25 2.20 7.09 -7.83
C ILE A 25 2.36 5.62 -7.45
N LYS A 26 3.51 5.23 -6.92
CA LYS A 26 3.80 3.87 -6.44
C LYS A 26 4.06 3.89 -4.94
N LEU A 27 3.21 3.20 -4.19
CA LEU A 27 3.44 2.88 -2.78
C LEU A 27 4.03 1.47 -2.68
N LYS A 28 5.20 1.35 -2.05
CA LYS A 28 5.89 0.08 -1.80
C LYS A 28 6.03 -0.16 -0.32
N LEU A 29 5.49 -1.29 0.15
CA LEU A 29 5.59 -1.73 1.54
C LEU A 29 6.42 -3.00 1.63
N THR A 30 7.20 -3.10 2.70
CA THR A 30 7.81 -4.34 3.14
C THR A 30 7.10 -4.78 4.41
N VAL A 31 6.54 -5.98 4.39
CA VAL A 31 5.76 -6.56 5.49
C VAL A 31 6.49 -7.79 6.01
N ASP A 32 6.80 -7.78 7.31
CA ASP A 32 7.28 -8.94 8.03
C ASP A 32 6.13 -9.90 8.34
N THR A 33 6.09 -11.00 7.61
CA THR A 33 5.05 -12.03 7.70
C THR A 33 5.06 -12.81 9.01
N HIS A 34 6.08 -12.65 9.86
CA HIS A 34 6.07 -13.24 11.22
C HIS A 34 5.08 -12.52 12.14
N PHE A 35 4.84 -11.22 11.93
CA PHE A 35 3.96 -10.40 12.78
C PHE A 35 2.57 -10.18 12.19
N GLY A 36 2.41 -10.31 10.87
CA GLY A 36 1.10 -10.19 10.21
C GLY A 36 1.14 -10.54 8.73
N SER A 37 0.04 -11.07 8.19
CA SER A 37 -0.04 -11.47 6.79
C SER A 37 -0.34 -10.29 5.85
N VAL A 38 -0.06 -10.46 4.56
CA VAL A 38 -0.50 -9.49 3.52
C VAL A 38 -2.04 -9.42 3.45
N MET A 39 -2.74 -10.52 3.77
CA MET A 39 -4.20 -10.55 3.80
C MET A 39 -4.77 -9.72 4.96
N ASP A 40 -4.12 -9.73 6.12
CA ASP A 40 -4.51 -8.90 7.27
C ASP A 40 -4.41 -7.41 6.89
N TYR A 41 -3.38 -7.03 6.11
CA TYR A 41 -3.27 -5.68 5.56
C TYR A 41 -4.46 -5.33 4.66
N PHE A 42 -4.87 -6.25 3.79
CA PHE A 42 -6.00 -6.03 2.91
C PHE A 42 -7.34 -5.92 3.65
N GLU A 43 -7.58 -6.76 4.65
CA GLU A 43 -8.82 -6.75 5.42
C GLU A 43 -9.13 -5.35 5.98
N ILE A 44 -8.07 -4.60 6.32
CA ILE A 44 -8.19 -3.34 7.04
C ILE A 44 -7.93 -2.12 6.17
N PHE A 45 -6.92 -2.19 5.30
CA PHE A 45 -6.43 -1.02 4.59
C PHE A 45 -6.88 -0.98 3.13
N MET A 46 -7.50 -2.06 2.60
CA MET A 46 -7.94 -2.10 1.19
C MET A 46 -8.86 -0.93 0.82
N GLN A 47 -9.83 -0.60 1.68
CA GLN A 47 -10.74 0.53 1.41
C GLN A 47 -9.97 1.86 1.30
N ARG A 48 -8.92 2.06 2.12
CA ARG A 48 -8.07 3.26 2.05
C ARG A 48 -7.24 3.28 0.78
N MET A 49 -6.70 2.14 0.36
CA MET A 49 -5.95 2.04 -0.90
C MET A 49 -6.82 2.31 -2.13
N LEU A 50 -8.09 1.89 -2.10
CA LEU A 50 -9.07 2.25 -3.13
C LEU A 50 -9.34 3.75 -3.19
N LEU A 51 -9.39 4.44 -2.04
CA LEU A 51 -9.50 5.90 -2.00
C LEU A 51 -8.26 6.58 -2.58
N CYS A 52 -7.06 6.10 -2.25
CA CYS A 52 -5.82 6.58 -2.86
C CYS A 52 -5.84 6.42 -4.39
N ARG A 53 -6.32 5.27 -4.89
CA ARG A 53 -6.47 5.04 -6.33
C ARG A 53 -7.43 6.03 -6.98
N LYS A 54 -8.62 6.21 -6.40
CA LYS A 54 -9.60 7.20 -6.90
C LYS A 54 -9.06 8.62 -6.88
N ALA A 55 -8.31 9.00 -5.84
CA ALA A 55 -7.70 10.32 -5.75
C ALA A 55 -6.62 10.52 -6.83
N ALA A 56 -5.77 9.51 -7.07
CA ALA A 56 -4.81 9.54 -8.16
C ALA A 56 -5.50 9.67 -9.52
N GLU A 57 -6.57 8.90 -9.77
CA GLU A 57 -7.36 8.98 -11.01
C GLU A 57 -7.92 10.40 -11.24
N LYS A 58 -8.38 11.08 -10.19
CA LYS A 58 -8.84 12.48 -10.28
C LYS A 58 -7.74 13.47 -10.68
N LEU A 59 -6.49 13.14 -10.38
CA LEU A 59 -5.31 13.92 -10.78
C LEU A 59 -4.75 13.48 -12.15
N GLY A 60 -5.40 12.53 -12.84
CA GLY A 60 -4.88 11.96 -14.08
C GLY A 60 -3.70 11.00 -13.87
N LEU A 61 -3.47 10.55 -12.64
CA LEU A 61 -2.38 9.66 -12.25
C LEU A 61 -2.90 8.23 -12.01
N GLN A 62 -2.05 7.26 -12.24
CA GLN A 62 -2.26 5.89 -11.77
C GLN A 62 -1.72 5.75 -10.34
N PHE A 63 -2.35 4.88 -9.55
CA PHE A 63 -1.84 4.46 -8.26
C PHE A 63 -1.51 2.97 -8.31
N LYS A 64 -0.33 2.58 -7.82
CA LYS A 64 0.06 1.18 -7.66
C LYS A 64 0.49 0.88 -6.24
N LEU A 65 0.03 -0.25 -5.72
CA LEU A 65 0.45 -0.78 -4.44
C LEU A 65 1.33 -2.02 -4.65
N MET A 66 2.53 -1.98 -4.09
CA MET A 66 3.47 -3.09 -4.03
C MET A 66 3.65 -3.51 -2.57
N ILE A 67 3.53 -4.80 -2.27
CA ILE A 67 3.88 -5.35 -0.95
C ILE A 67 4.81 -6.54 -1.18
N ASN A 68 5.99 -6.56 -0.53
CA ASN A 68 6.98 -7.63 -0.68
C ASN A 68 7.28 -7.98 -2.15
N GLU A 69 7.51 -6.95 -2.98
CA GLU A 69 7.73 -7.02 -4.43
C GLU A 69 6.56 -7.53 -5.29
N GLN A 70 5.40 -7.84 -4.70
CA GLN A 70 4.21 -8.24 -5.43
C GLN A 70 3.33 -7.03 -5.72
N GLN A 71 2.92 -6.86 -6.98
CA GLN A 71 1.94 -5.84 -7.36
C GLN A 71 0.54 -6.35 -7.02
N LEU A 72 -0.22 -5.52 -6.32
CA LEU A 72 -1.52 -5.89 -5.77
C LEU A 72 -2.66 -5.06 -6.35
N ILE A 73 -2.41 -3.77 -6.58
CA ILE A 73 -3.33 -2.80 -7.19
C ILE A 73 -2.54 -2.02 -8.23
#